data_AF-A0A165NCQ2-F1
#
_entry.id   AF-A0A165NCQ2-F1
#
_cell.length_a   1.000
_cell.length_b   1.000
_cell.length_c   1.000
_cell.angle_alpha   90.00
_cell.angle_beta   90.00
_cell.angle_gamma   90.00
#
_symmetry.space_group_name_H-M   'P 1'
#
loop_
_entity.id
_entity.type
_entity.pdbx_description
1 polymer ?
#
loop_
_entity_poly.entity_id
_entity_poly.type
_entity_poly.pdbx_seq_one_letter_code
_entity_poly.pdbx_strand_id
1 'polypeptide(L)'
;MDDPTPAPRPTLATIPPEVLLHIFIYVDMPELTALARSSRTFRAVALDPALHRVRLRVVAPARVEHALEPGLRPTLVDLCQRNLIRGLGIERRWRSGLYFYSPQSVKQFEASQRLQRIHVRDLLLAHFRSRPVPLYPADTRLMPVAEGSSFQIARSLLPVMRKLKFAIQRDVLSRQVRARGGVSAWLESSGRGLETERVRLAVCPGVRKVVRFWEGLANA
;
A
#
# COMPACT_ATOMS: atom_id res chain seq x y z
N MET A 1 0.79 -46.02 -56.02
CA MET A 1 0.66 -44.74 -55.27
C MET A 1 1.16 -45.04 -53.88
N ASP A 2 2.47 -44.98 -53.70
CA ASP A 2 3.11 -45.22 -52.41
C ASP A 2 3.18 -43.89 -51.67
N ASP A 3 2.46 -43.82 -50.55
CA ASP A 3 2.40 -42.67 -49.68
C ASP A 3 3.74 -42.60 -48.89
N PRO A 4 4.49 -41.48 -48.93
CA PRO A 4 5.76 -41.37 -48.22
C PRO A 4 5.52 -41.41 -46.70
N THR A 5 6.06 -42.44 -46.05
CA THR A 5 6.01 -42.58 -44.59
C THR A 5 6.62 -41.33 -43.93
N PRO A 6 5.90 -40.66 -43.01
CA PRO A 6 6.40 -39.44 -42.38
C PRO A 6 7.63 -39.76 -41.52
N ALA A 7 8.71 -38.99 -41.73
CA ALA A 7 9.94 -39.13 -40.97
C ALA A 7 9.66 -39.08 -39.45
N PRO A 8 10.30 -39.94 -38.64
CA PRO A 8 10.08 -39.96 -37.19
C PRO A 8 10.47 -38.62 -36.59
N ARG A 9 9.54 -38.02 -35.83
CA ARG A 9 9.80 -36.75 -35.14
C ARG A 9 10.93 -36.98 -34.11
N PRO A 10 11.92 -36.09 -34.03
CA PRO A 10 12.96 -36.19 -33.02
C PRO A 10 12.29 -36.14 -31.64
N THR A 11 12.54 -37.17 -30.84
CA THR A 11 12.04 -37.24 -29.46
C THR A 11 13.20 -36.97 -28.52
N LEU A 12 12.91 -36.53 -27.30
CA LEU A 12 13.94 -36.29 -26.29
C LEU A 12 14.79 -37.55 -25.97
N ALA A 13 14.30 -38.75 -26.33
CA ALA A 13 15.02 -40.00 -26.21
C ALA A 13 16.06 -40.25 -27.32
N THR A 14 16.03 -39.50 -28.43
CA THR A 14 17.05 -39.56 -29.49
C THR A 14 18.26 -38.67 -29.20
N ILE A 15 18.21 -37.87 -28.13
CA ILE A 15 19.33 -37.03 -27.69
C ILE A 15 20.43 -37.91 -27.09
N PRO A 16 21.71 -37.65 -27.39
CA PRO A 16 22.83 -38.35 -26.76
C PRO A 16 22.78 -38.28 -25.22
N PRO A 17 23.14 -39.37 -24.51
CA PRO A 17 23.05 -39.43 -23.06
C PRO A 17 23.94 -38.39 -22.36
N GLU A 18 25.04 -37.96 -22.98
CA GLU A 18 25.95 -36.93 -22.46
C GLU A 18 25.25 -35.57 -22.35
N VAL A 19 24.45 -35.23 -23.37
CA VAL A 19 23.66 -33.99 -23.38
C VAL A 19 22.52 -34.07 -22.37
N LEU A 20 21.85 -35.22 -22.27
CA LEU A 20 20.82 -35.45 -21.25
C LEU A 20 21.39 -35.33 -19.84
N LEU A 21 22.58 -35.88 -19.60
CA LEU A 21 23.27 -35.78 -18.32
C LEU A 21 23.61 -34.33 -18.00
N HIS A 22 24.08 -33.56 -18.99
CA HIS A 22 24.34 -32.13 -18.83
C HIS A 22 23.07 -31.34 -18.48
N ILE A 23 21.93 -31.66 -19.11
CA ILE A 23 20.64 -31.04 -18.77
C ILE A 23 20.21 -31.44 -17.35
N PHE A 24 20.29 -32.73 -17.01
CA PHE A 24 19.84 -33.29 -15.73
C PHE A 24 20.66 -32.79 -14.53
N ILE A 25 21.87 -32.26 -14.75
CA ILE A 25 22.66 -31.58 -13.72
C ILE A 25 21.87 -30.40 -13.11
N TYR A 26 21.10 -29.67 -13.91
CA TYR A 26 20.38 -28.47 -13.48
C TYR A 26 18.95 -28.72 -13.02
N VAL A 27 18.39 -29.90 -13.31
CA VAL A 27 17.03 -30.30 -12.94
C VAL A 27 16.96 -30.64 -11.44
N ASP A 28 15.84 -30.36 -10.76
CA ASP A 28 15.69 -30.65 -9.33
C ASP A 28 15.49 -32.15 -9.04
N MET A 29 15.81 -32.58 -7.81
CA MET A 29 15.65 -33.99 -7.41
C MET A 29 14.23 -34.57 -7.61
N PRO A 30 13.14 -33.90 -7.18
CA PRO A 30 11.79 -34.41 -7.44
C PRO A 30 11.50 -34.56 -8.93
N GLU A 31 11.94 -33.61 -9.75
CA GLU A 31 11.73 -33.64 -11.20
C GLU A 31 12.49 -34.78 -11.88
N LEU A 32 13.74 -35.03 -11.48
CA LEU A 32 14.49 -36.21 -11.94
C LEU A 32 13.80 -37.52 -11.56
N THR A 33 13.21 -37.61 -10.37
CA THR A 33 12.46 -38.82 -9.98
C THR A 33 11.20 -39.02 -10.81
N ALA A 34 10.55 -37.93 -11.23
CA ALA A 34 9.41 -37.98 -12.16
C ALA A 34 9.86 -38.41 -13.57
N LEU A 35 10.96 -37.84 -14.08
CA LEU A 35 11.55 -38.21 -15.38
C LEU A 35 12.01 -39.68 -15.40
N ALA A 36 12.60 -40.16 -14.32
CA ALA A 36 13.01 -41.56 -14.15
C ALA A 36 11.83 -42.55 -14.18
N ARG A 37 10.62 -42.11 -13.81
CA ARG A 37 9.40 -42.93 -13.92
C ARG A 37 8.82 -42.90 -15.33
N SER A 38 9.01 -41.81 -16.07
CA SER A 38 8.42 -41.62 -17.40
C SER A 38 9.07 -42.48 -18.49
N SER A 39 10.39 -42.70 -18.42
CA SER A 39 11.13 -43.43 -19.46
C SER A 39 12.28 -44.23 -18.85
N ARG A 40 12.52 -45.43 -19.40
CA ARG A 40 13.65 -46.29 -18.99
C ARG A 40 15.00 -45.65 -19.32
N THR A 41 15.10 -44.94 -20.43
CA THR A 41 16.34 -44.26 -20.85
C THR A 41 16.69 -43.13 -19.88
N PHE A 42 15.69 -42.33 -19.50
CA PHE A 42 15.89 -41.28 -18.48
C PHE A 42 16.15 -41.86 -17.11
N ARG A 43 15.57 -43.02 -16.77
CA ARG A 43 15.86 -43.71 -15.52
C ARG A 43 17.34 -44.06 -15.37
N ALA A 44 17.98 -44.54 -16.44
CA ALA A 44 19.40 -44.87 -16.41
C ALA A 44 20.27 -43.63 -16.17
N VAL A 45 19.99 -42.54 -16.88
CA VAL A 45 20.75 -41.28 -16.76
C VAL A 45 20.46 -40.55 -15.44
N ALA A 46 19.22 -40.54 -14.99
CA ALA A 46 18.80 -39.85 -13.76
C ALA A 46 19.30 -40.54 -12.48
N LEU A 47 19.57 -41.86 -12.53
CA LEU A 47 20.14 -42.63 -11.42
C LEU A 47 21.68 -42.73 -11.49
N ASP A 48 22.33 -42.03 -12.42
CA ASP A 48 23.78 -42.07 -12.56
C ASP A 48 24.46 -41.47 -11.31
N PRO A 49 25.32 -42.23 -10.59
CA PRO A 49 26.05 -41.70 -9.45
C PRO A 49 26.99 -40.55 -9.80
N ALA A 50 27.52 -40.49 -11.03
CA ALA A 50 28.39 -39.39 -11.46
C ALA A 50 27.63 -38.07 -11.51
N LEU A 51 26.40 -38.09 -12.06
CA LEU A 51 25.49 -36.96 -12.05
C LEU A 51 25.21 -36.48 -10.62
N HIS A 52 24.88 -37.40 -9.71
CA HIS A 52 24.60 -37.03 -8.32
C HIS A 52 25.83 -36.45 -7.60
N ARG A 53 27.03 -36.97 -7.88
CA ARG A 53 28.29 -36.42 -7.35
C ARG A 53 28.54 -34.99 -7.81
N VAL A 54 28.39 -34.71 -9.11
CA VAL A 54 28.56 -33.37 -9.67
C VAL A 54 27.51 -32.41 -9.08
N ARG A 55 26.26 -32.86 -8.98
CA ARG A 55 25.20 -32.04 -8.39
C ARG A 55 25.47 -31.68 -6.93
N LEU A 56 25.87 -32.65 -6.10
CA LEU A 56 26.14 -32.39 -4.69
C LEU A 56 27.39 -31.55 -4.46
N ARG A 57 28.45 -31.75 -5.26
CA ARG A 57 29.75 -31.09 -5.04
C ARG A 57 29.90 -29.76 -5.77
N VAL A 58 29.19 -29.54 -6.87
CA VAL A 58 29.39 -28.39 -7.74
C VAL A 58 28.11 -27.56 -7.83
N VAL A 59 27.00 -28.15 -8.27
CA VAL A 59 25.79 -27.36 -8.60
C VAL A 59 25.01 -26.94 -7.37
N ALA A 60 24.83 -27.83 -6.39
CA ALA A 60 24.16 -27.51 -5.13
C ALA A 60 24.86 -26.35 -4.39
N PRO A 61 26.19 -26.38 -4.15
CA PRO A 61 26.85 -25.24 -3.52
C PRO A 61 26.77 -23.98 -4.38
N ALA A 62 26.98 -24.05 -5.70
CA ALA A 62 26.86 -22.87 -6.57
C ALA A 62 25.46 -22.24 -6.54
N ARG A 63 24.39 -23.06 -6.50
CA ARG A 63 23.00 -22.57 -6.38
C ARG A 63 22.74 -21.97 -5.01
N VAL A 64 23.29 -22.56 -3.94
CA VAL A 64 23.17 -22.01 -2.59
C VAL A 64 23.93 -20.69 -2.50
N GLU A 65 25.14 -20.60 -3.03
CA GLU A 65 25.91 -19.37 -3.11
C GLU A 65 25.14 -18.29 -3.85
N HIS A 66 24.64 -18.58 -5.06
CA HIS A 66 23.82 -17.65 -5.83
C HIS A 66 22.55 -17.22 -5.08
N ALA A 67 21.85 -18.15 -4.41
CA ALA A 67 20.67 -17.82 -3.61
C ALA A 67 21.00 -17.00 -2.35
N LEU A 68 22.24 -17.11 -1.85
CA LEU A 68 22.75 -16.34 -0.72
C LEU A 68 23.41 -15.02 -1.14
N GLU A 69 23.55 -14.75 -2.45
CA GLU A 69 24.14 -13.52 -2.96
C GLU A 69 23.37 -12.28 -2.47
N PRO A 70 24.10 -11.20 -2.13
CA PRO A 70 23.50 -9.94 -1.69
C PRO A 70 22.69 -9.34 -2.85
N GLY A 71 21.36 -9.35 -2.71
CA GLY A 71 20.41 -8.85 -3.71
C GLY A 71 19.26 -9.83 -3.96
N LEU A 72 19.55 -11.13 -4.01
CA LEU A 72 18.52 -12.17 -4.08
C LEU A 72 18.04 -12.55 -2.67
N ARG A 73 18.95 -12.56 -1.69
CA ARG A 73 18.61 -12.77 -0.29
C ARG A 73 18.06 -11.48 0.32
N PRO A 74 16.81 -11.45 0.81
CA PRO A 74 16.28 -10.30 1.52
C PRO A 74 17.09 -10.05 2.79
N THR A 75 17.41 -8.79 3.06
CA THR A 75 18.11 -8.43 4.30
C THR A 75 17.22 -8.64 5.50
N LEU A 76 17.81 -8.71 6.70
CA LEU A 76 17.03 -8.83 7.93
C LEU A 76 16.06 -7.64 8.12
N VAL A 77 16.48 -6.46 7.68
CA VAL A 77 15.65 -5.25 7.68
C VAL A 77 14.44 -5.44 6.76
N ASP A 78 14.63 -5.98 5.56
CA ASP A 78 13.52 -6.28 4.64
C ASP A 78 12.54 -7.29 5.24
N LEU A 79 13.06 -8.31 5.92
CA LEU A 79 12.23 -9.32 6.60
C LEU A 79 11.42 -8.72 7.76
N CYS A 80 11.99 -7.75 8.48
CA CYS A 80 11.26 -7.00 9.50
C CYS A 80 10.20 -6.08 8.90
N GLN A 81 10.52 -5.35 7.83
CA GLN A 81 9.57 -4.48 7.13
C GLN A 81 8.39 -5.25 6.54
N ARG A 82 8.64 -6.45 6.01
CA ARG A 82 7.59 -7.38 5.52
C ARG A 82 6.82 -8.09 6.62
N ASN A 83 7.13 -7.80 7.89
CA ASN A 83 6.54 -8.45 9.06
C ASN A 83 6.70 -9.98 9.08
N LEU A 84 7.76 -10.51 8.45
CA LEU A 84 8.12 -11.93 8.47
C LEU A 84 8.88 -12.30 9.75
N ILE A 85 9.86 -11.46 10.11
CA ILE A 85 10.55 -11.57 11.40
C ILE A 85 9.98 -10.51 12.35
N ARG A 86 9.55 -10.96 13.52
CA ARG A 86 8.96 -10.09 14.55
C ARG A 86 9.55 -10.43 15.92
N GLY A 87 9.70 -9.42 16.77
CA GLY A 87 10.30 -9.58 18.08
C GLY A 87 10.53 -8.24 18.77
N LEU A 88 10.88 -8.29 20.06
CA LEU A 88 11.28 -7.10 20.80
C LEU A 88 12.76 -6.78 20.55
N GLY A 89 13.03 -5.53 20.15
CA GLY A 89 14.39 -5.02 19.98
C GLY A 89 15.21 -5.80 18.95
N ILE A 90 14.59 -6.18 17.83
CA ILE A 90 15.23 -7.00 16.77
C ILE A 90 16.54 -6.37 16.29
N GLU A 91 16.55 -5.05 16.08
CA GLU A 91 17.74 -4.32 15.65
C GLU A 91 18.90 -4.43 16.66
N ARG A 92 18.60 -4.28 17.96
CA ARG A 92 19.59 -4.45 19.02
C ARG A 92 20.13 -5.88 19.05
N ARG A 93 19.24 -6.87 18.98
CA ARG A 93 19.60 -8.30 18.99
C ARG A 93 20.46 -8.67 17.79
N TRP A 94 20.12 -8.18 16.61
CA TRP A 94 20.87 -8.34 15.38
C TRP A 94 22.29 -7.80 15.52
N ARG A 95 22.45 -6.55 15.97
CA ARG A 95 23.77 -5.94 16.19
C ARG A 95 24.61 -6.71 17.20
N SER A 96 23.98 -7.31 18.21
CA SER A 96 24.67 -8.14 19.21
C SER A 96 24.88 -9.60 18.80
N GLY A 97 24.44 -10.01 17.60
CA GLY A 97 24.54 -11.41 17.15
C GLY A 97 23.71 -12.40 17.99
N LEU A 98 22.68 -11.92 18.70
CA LEU A 98 21.84 -12.75 19.56
C LEU A 98 20.74 -13.44 18.77
N TYR A 99 20.42 -14.66 19.17
CA TYR A 99 19.32 -15.43 18.58
C TYR A 99 17.97 -14.73 18.78
N PHE A 100 17.20 -14.59 17.69
CA PHE A 100 15.94 -13.84 17.68
C PHE A 100 14.78 -14.55 18.38
N TYR A 101 14.79 -15.88 18.37
CA TYR A 101 13.67 -16.70 18.83
C TYR A 101 14.00 -17.50 20.07
N SER A 102 14.81 -16.94 20.99
CA SER A 102 15.02 -17.58 22.28
C SER A 102 13.67 -17.71 23.00
N PRO A 103 13.41 -18.79 23.77
CA PRO A 103 12.10 -18.99 24.40
C PRO A 103 11.66 -17.80 25.27
N GLN A 104 12.60 -17.14 25.93
CA GLN A 104 12.34 -15.94 26.72
C GLN A 104 11.96 -14.74 25.84
N SER A 105 12.63 -14.54 24.71
CA SER A 105 12.33 -13.45 23.78
C SER A 105 10.95 -13.57 23.15
N VAL A 106 10.54 -14.80 22.82
CA VAL A 106 9.20 -15.10 22.30
C VAL A 106 8.15 -14.79 23.36
N LYS A 107 8.34 -15.28 24.59
CA LYS A 107 7.44 -14.98 25.72
C LYS A 107 7.31 -13.47 25.99
N GLN A 108 8.43 -12.74 26.01
CA GLN A 108 8.43 -11.30 26.20
C GLN A 108 7.71 -10.56 25.07
N PHE A 109 7.94 -10.97 23.82
CA PHE A 109 7.28 -10.39 22.66
C PHE A 109 5.77 -10.65 22.70
N GLU A 110 5.34 -11.87 22.98
CA GLU A 110 3.92 -12.20 23.15
C GLU A 110 3.27 -11.41 24.28
N ALA A 111 3.94 -11.29 25.44
CA ALA A 111 3.46 -10.48 26.54
C ALA A 111 3.31 -9.02 26.13
N SER A 112 4.29 -8.45 25.42
CA SER A 112 4.23 -7.07 24.92
C SER A 112 3.08 -6.86 23.93
N GLN A 113 2.83 -7.82 23.03
CA GLN A 113 1.69 -7.75 22.12
C GLN A 113 0.36 -7.78 22.87
N ARG A 114 0.23 -8.64 23.90
CA ARG A 114 -0.99 -8.70 24.72
C ARG A 114 -1.24 -7.36 25.40
N LEU A 115 -0.21 -6.77 26.01
CA LEU A 115 -0.30 -5.46 26.65
C LEU A 115 -0.68 -4.36 25.64
N GLN A 116 -0.06 -4.35 24.46
CA GLN A 116 -0.40 -3.39 23.40
C GLN A 116 -1.86 -3.52 22.96
N ARG A 117 -2.37 -4.75 22.79
CA ARG A 117 -3.77 -4.97 22.41
C ARG A 117 -4.74 -4.50 23.49
N ILE A 118 -4.44 -4.79 24.76
CA ILE A 118 -5.25 -4.31 25.89
C ILE A 118 -5.25 -2.78 25.92
N HIS A 119 -4.08 -2.15 25.80
CA HIS A 119 -3.96 -0.70 25.80
C HIS A 119 -4.74 -0.05 24.64
N VAL A 120 -4.57 -0.53 23.41
CA VAL A 120 -5.32 -0.04 22.25
C VAL A 120 -6.82 -0.24 22.44
N ARG A 121 -7.23 -1.40 22.94
CA ARG A 121 -8.65 -1.66 23.24
C ARG A 121 -9.19 -0.64 24.24
N ASP A 122 -8.47 -0.38 25.33
CA ASP A 122 -8.94 0.52 26.38
C ASP A 122 -8.97 1.98 25.88
N LEU A 123 -7.99 2.39 25.07
CA LEU A 123 -8.03 3.68 24.35
C LEU A 123 -9.23 3.80 23.42
N LEU A 124 -9.49 2.76 22.62
CA LEU A 124 -10.64 2.74 21.72
C LEU A 124 -11.95 2.78 22.50
N LEU A 125 -12.06 2.04 23.61
CA LEU A 125 -13.22 2.09 24.49
C LEU A 125 -13.41 3.47 25.12
N ALA A 126 -12.33 4.13 25.55
CA ALA A 126 -12.38 5.50 26.04
C ALA A 126 -12.86 6.46 24.94
N HIS A 127 -12.35 6.33 23.71
CA HIS A 127 -12.80 7.12 22.57
C HIS A 127 -14.25 6.82 22.15
N PHE A 128 -14.71 5.58 22.25
CA PHE A 128 -16.09 5.23 21.97
C PHE A 128 -17.06 5.73 23.05
N ARG A 129 -16.62 5.77 24.32
CA ARG A 129 -17.40 6.34 25.43
C ARG A 129 -17.44 7.86 25.39
N SER A 130 -16.34 8.51 25.01
CA SER A 130 -16.28 9.97 24.85
C SER A 130 -16.81 10.45 23.50
N ARG A 131 -17.19 9.52 22.60
CA ARG A 131 -17.77 9.87 21.31
C ARG A 131 -19.07 10.64 21.58
N PRO A 132 -19.17 11.91 21.16
CA PRO A 132 -20.41 12.63 21.28
C PRO A 132 -21.46 11.88 20.45
N VAL A 133 -22.51 11.40 21.13
CA VAL A 133 -23.72 10.96 20.44
C VAL A 133 -24.19 12.19 19.66
N PRO A 134 -24.43 12.08 18.34
CA PRO A 134 -24.86 13.21 17.53
C PRO A 134 -26.31 13.54 17.88
N LEU A 135 -26.55 14.05 19.09
CA LEU A 135 -27.86 14.47 19.56
C LEU A 135 -28.18 15.87 19.03
N TYR A 136 -27.19 16.69 18.67
CA TYR A 136 -27.43 18.01 18.07
C TYR A 136 -26.37 18.40 17.01
N PRO A 137 -26.79 18.87 15.82
CA PRO A 137 -25.91 19.11 14.67
C PRO A 137 -25.25 20.51 14.61
N ALA A 138 -25.11 21.23 15.73
CA ALA A 138 -24.95 22.69 15.65
C ALA A 138 -23.50 23.23 15.67
N ASP A 139 -22.56 22.68 16.44
CA ASP A 139 -21.37 23.49 16.81
C ASP A 139 -20.01 23.05 16.30
N THR A 140 -19.87 21.86 15.70
CA THR A 140 -18.58 21.45 15.14
C THR A 140 -18.58 21.60 13.62
N ARG A 141 -17.89 22.65 13.11
CA ARG A 141 -17.62 22.89 11.68
C ARG A 141 -16.82 21.77 10.98
N LEU A 142 -16.64 20.62 11.62
CA LEU A 142 -15.83 19.48 11.18
C LEU A 142 -16.61 18.55 10.22
N MET A 143 -17.94 18.54 10.27
CA MET A 143 -18.81 18.04 9.18
C MET A 143 -20.18 18.72 9.28
N PRO A 144 -20.77 19.23 8.18
CA PRO A 144 -22.18 19.63 8.17
C PRO A 144 -23.04 18.38 8.38
N VAL A 145 -23.51 18.18 9.61
CA VAL A 145 -24.19 16.96 10.07
C VAL A 145 -25.53 16.75 9.37
N ALA A 146 -26.19 17.82 8.92
CA ALA A 146 -27.52 17.76 8.29
C ALA A 146 -27.59 16.86 7.04
N GLU A 147 -26.46 16.65 6.34
CA GLU A 147 -26.40 15.87 5.11
C GLU A 147 -25.95 14.42 5.35
N GLY A 148 -25.35 14.13 6.51
CA GLY A 148 -24.81 12.81 6.86
C GLY A 148 -25.73 11.94 7.72
N SER A 149 -26.71 12.56 8.39
CA SER A 149 -27.69 11.87 9.26
C SER A 149 -29.00 11.51 8.53
N SER A 150 -29.27 12.10 7.36
CA SER A 150 -30.39 11.68 6.52
C SER A 150 -30.06 10.35 5.85
N PHE A 151 -30.78 9.28 6.20
CA PHE A 151 -30.74 7.98 5.52
C PHE A 151 -31.13 8.04 4.03
N GLN A 152 -31.54 9.21 3.55
CA GLN A 152 -32.09 9.42 2.21
C GLN A 152 -31.02 9.60 1.12
N ILE A 153 -29.76 9.85 1.49
CA ILE A 153 -28.69 10.14 0.52
C ILE A 153 -27.47 9.26 0.79
N ALA A 154 -27.03 8.52 -0.23
CA ALA A 154 -25.84 7.69 -0.14
C ALA A 154 -24.60 8.54 0.17
N ARG A 155 -23.75 8.08 1.11
CA ARG A 155 -22.54 8.81 1.55
C ARG A 155 -21.56 9.12 0.40
N SER A 156 -21.56 8.31 -0.65
CA SER A 156 -20.78 8.53 -1.87
C SER A 156 -21.23 9.75 -2.68
N LEU A 157 -22.48 10.18 -2.54
CA LEU A 157 -23.05 11.33 -3.26
C LEU A 157 -22.85 12.66 -2.52
N LEU A 158 -22.42 12.64 -1.27
CA LEU A 158 -22.19 13.85 -0.47
C LEU A 158 -21.23 14.85 -1.13
N PRO A 159 -20.08 14.45 -1.73
CA PRO A 159 -19.21 15.39 -2.42
C PRO A 159 -19.89 16.05 -3.62
N VAL A 160 -20.71 15.30 -4.36
CA VAL A 160 -21.44 15.78 -5.55
C VAL A 160 -22.56 16.73 -5.14
N MET A 161 -23.34 16.35 -4.13
CA MET A 161 -24.41 17.18 -3.60
C MET A 161 -23.88 18.50 -3.05
N ARG A 162 -22.72 18.50 -2.37
CA ARG A 162 -22.07 19.74 -1.91
C ARG A 162 -21.66 20.64 -3.06
N LYS A 163 -21.08 20.07 -4.12
CA LYS A 163 -20.75 20.84 -5.34
C LYS A 163 -22.00 21.43 -5.98
N LEU A 164 -23.09 20.67 -6.05
CA LEU A 164 -24.35 21.10 -6.62
C LEU A 164 -25.01 22.19 -5.78
N LYS A 165 -25.05 22.04 -4.45
CA LYS A 165 -25.56 23.05 -3.52
C LYS A 165 -24.76 24.35 -3.61
N PHE A 166 -23.43 24.25 -3.69
CA PHE A 166 -22.56 25.42 -3.88
C PHE A 166 -22.79 26.07 -5.25
N ALA A 167 -22.93 25.29 -6.32
CA ALA A 167 -23.25 25.80 -7.65
C ALA A 167 -24.61 26.53 -7.67
N ILE A 168 -25.66 25.94 -7.08
CA ILE A 168 -26.97 26.56 -6.96
C ILE A 168 -26.89 27.86 -6.15
N GLN A 169 -26.22 27.86 -5.00
CA GLN A 169 -26.05 29.06 -4.18
C GLN A 169 -25.31 30.16 -4.94
N ARG A 170 -24.24 29.81 -5.65
CA ARG A 170 -23.49 30.73 -6.50
C ARG A 170 -24.36 31.28 -7.63
N ASP A 171 -25.17 30.45 -8.27
CA ASP A 171 -26.05 30.87 -9.37
C ASP A 171 -27.15 31.80 -8.87
N VAL A 172 -27.77 31.51 -7.72
CA VAL A 172 -28.74 32.39 -7.06
C VAL A 172 -28.12 33.76 -6.74
N LEU A 173 -26.92 33.77 -6.15
CA LEU A 173 -26.18 35.01 -5.88
C LEU A 173 -25.87 35.76 -7.18
N SER A 174 -25.43 35.07 -8.23
CA SER A 174 -25.14 35.70 -9.52
C SER A 174 -26.37 36.36 -10.14
N ARG A 175 -27.56 35.75 -9.99
CA ARG A 175 -28.84 36.32 -10.46
C ARG A 175 -29.22 37.56 -9.66
N GLN A 176 -29.08 37.51 -8.33
CA GLN A 176 -29.36 38.66 -7.46
C GLN A 176 -28.43 39.85 -7.77
N VAL A 177 -27.15 39.58 -8.00
CA VAL A 177 -26.16 40.60 -8.38
C VAL A 177 -26.50 41.22 -9.74
N ARG A 178 -26.87 40.40 -10.74
CA ARG A 178 -27.26 40.91 -12.07
C ARG A 178 -28.56 41.72 -12.01
N ALA A 179 -29.56 41.27 -11.26
CA ALA A 179 -30.83 41.98 -11.09
C ALA A 179 -30.67 43.34 -10.39
N ARG A 180 -29.61 43.53 -9.59
CA ARG A 180 -29.30 44.78 -8.89
C ARG A 180 -28.23 45.63 -9.59
N GLY A 181 -28.01 45.44 -10.89
CA GLY A 181 -27.14 46.30 -11.70
C GLY A 181 -25.64 45.94 -11.65
N GLY A 182 -25.31 44.70 -11.29
CA GLY A 182 -23.92 44.22 -11.23
C GLY A 182 -23.31 44.29 -9.83
N VAL A 183 -22.08 43.80 -9.69
CA VAL A 183 -21.42 43.63 -8.37
C VAL A 183 -21.23 44.97 -7.67
N SER A 184 -20.88 46.04 -8.41
CA SER A 184 -20.68 47.38 -7.84
C SER A 184 -21.97 47.94 -7.24
N ALA A 185 -23.05 47.97 -8.03
CA ALA A 185 -24.35 48.46 -7.58
C ALA A 185 -24.96 47.58 -6.47
N TRP A 186 -24.73 46.26 -6.49
CA TRP A 186 -25.14 45.37 -5.40
C TRP A 186 -24.40 45.69 -4.09
N LEU A 187 -23.07 45.86 -4.14
CA LEU A 187 -22.24 46.19 -2.97
C LEU A 187 -22.61 47.57 -2.40
N GLU A 188 -22.86 48.53 -3.29
CA GLU A 188 -23.26 49.90 -2.94
C GLU A 188 -24.69 49.95 -2.36
N SER A 189 -25.62 49.15 -2.88
CA SER A 189 -27.01 49.07 -2.37
C SER A 189 -27.15 48.39 -1.00
N SER A 190 -26.26 47.43 -0.69
CA SER A 190 -26.15 46.83 0.66
C SER A 190 -25.36 47.72 1.63
N GLY A 191 -24.88 48.87 1.16
CA GLY A 191 -23.98 49.80 1.84
C GLY A 191 -24.64 50.88 2.68
N ARG A 192 -25.80 50.62 3.29
CA ARG A 192 -26.25 51.41 4.47
C ARG A 192 -26.16 50.54 5.72
N GLY A 193 -24.94 50.29 6.20
CA GLY A 193 -24.78 49.80 7.57
C GLY A 193 -23.57 48.92 7.92
N LEU A 194 -22.64 48.59 7.01
CA LEU A 194 -21.45 47.81 7.42
C LEU A 194 -20.14 48.45 6.94
N GLU A 195 -19.70 49.45 7.71
CA GLU A 195 -18.33 49.96 7.72
C GLU A 195 -17.32 48.97 8.32
N THR A 196 -17.16 47.77 7.76
CA THR A 196 -16.00 46.96 8.15
C THR A 196 -15.38 46.26 6.95
N GLU A 197 -14.19 46.75 6.60
CA GLU A 197 -13.13 46.20 5.75
C GLU A 197 -12.96 44.66 5.82
N ARG A 198 -13.39 44.05 6.93
CA ARG A 198 -13.48 42.61 7.18
C ARG A 198 -14.37 41.86 6.18
N VAL A 199 -15.44 42.46 5.66
CA VAL A 199 -16.34 41.80 4.69
C VAL A 199 -15.73 41.82 3.28
N ARG A 200 -15.02 42.89 2.91
CA ARG A 200 -14.25 42.97 1.64
C ARG A 200 -13.16 41.90 1.56
N LEU A 201 -12.51 41.61 2.69
CA LEU A 201 -11.47 40.56 2.79
C LEU A 201 -12.03 39.13 2.79
N ALA A 202 -13.33 38.93 3.06
CA ALA A 202 -13.96 37.61 3.08
C ALA A 202 -14.38 37.13 1.67
N VAL A 203 -14.59 38.04 0.72
CA VAL A 203 -15.06 37.73 -0.64
C VAL A 203 -13.91 37.33 -1.58
N CYS A 204 -12.67 37.78 -1.31
CA CYS A 204 -11.50 37.46 -2.14
C CYS A 204 -10.31 36.95 -1.28
N PRO A 205 -10.12 35.63 -1.12
CA PRO A 205 -9.12 35.08 -0.19
C PRO A 205 -7.64 35.36 -0.54
N GLY A 206 -7.35 35.99 -1.68
CA GLY A 206 -5.99 36.43 -2.07
C GLY A 206 -5.65 37.89 -1.74
N VAL A 207 -6.64 38.76 -1.61
CA VAL A 207 -6.43 40.21 -1.44
C VAL A 207 -5.85 40.54 -0.06
N ARG A 208 -6.14 39.71 0.94
CA ARG A 208 -5.67 39.88 2.32
C ARG A 208 -4.14 39.81 2.46
N LYS A 209 -3.45 39.06 1.58
CA LYS A 209 -1.98 38.99 1.56
C LYS A 209 -1.37 40.27 0.95
N VAL A 210 -2.00 40.80 -0.08
CA VAL A 210 -1.55 42.03 -0.77
C VAL A 210 -1.75 43.24 0.13
N VAL A 211 -2.90 43.36 0.80
CA VAL A 211 -3.19 44.47 1.72
C VAL A 211 -2.21 44.49 2.90
N ARG A 212 -1.95 43.35 3.55
CA ARG A 212 -0.95 43.27 4.63
C ARG A 212 0.47 43.64 4.18
N PHE A 213 0.84 43.32 2.95
CA PHE A 213 2.15 43.70 2.40
C PHE A 213 2.29 45.22 2.30
N TRP A 214 1.27 45.92 1.81
CA TRP A 214 1.27 47.38 1.70
C TRP A 214 1.12 48.08 3.05
N GLU A 215 0.31 47.55 3.97
CA GLU A 215 0.22 48.06 5.36
C GLU A 215 1.53 47.92 6.12
N GLY A 216 2.29 46.84 5.86
CA GLY A 216 3.62 46.64 6.45
C GLY A 216 4.68 47.60 5.92
N LEU A 217 4.56 48.07 4.68
CA LEU A 217 5.43 49.08 4.08
C LEU A 217 5.10 50.52 4.53
N ALA A 218 3.87 50.77 4.96
CA ALA A 218 3.43 52.10 5.43
C ALA A 218 3.79 52.37 6.91
N ASN A 219 4.11 51.33 7.69
CA ASN A 219 4.44 51.41 9.11
C ASN A 219 5.93 51.11 9.42
N ALA A 220 6.79 51.13 8.39
CA ALA A 220 8.25 51.03 8.49
C ALA A 220 8.89 52.36 8.07
#